data_AF-A0A3A8INL4-F1
#
_entry.id   AF-A0A3A8INL4-F1
#
_cell.length_a   1.000
_cell.length_b   1.000
_cell.length_c   1.000
_cell.angle_alpha   90.00
_cell.angle_beta   90.00
_cell.angle_gamma   90.00
#
_symmetry.space_group_name_H-M   'P 1'
#
loop_
_entity.id
_entity.type
_entity.pdbx_description
1 polymer ?
#
loop_
_entity_poly.entity_id
_entity_poly.type
_entity_poly.pdbx_seq_one_letter_code
_entity_poly.pdbx_strand_id
1 'polypeptide(L)'
;MPRSPKPFSIANLRKDNPRFNPFDVLQRDVEEPEPGPERKPATHKTALHFVWYGTGKPNDANTKTPKAIASGFASATVYFWCLPQMAPEFERALGKRVKVHGLDEVLEAPVVRKELGALLLDKLDQLLAFYLANKGHAPAKDILTFLTLGVNGGYFLDANCVIEDRKQFEKMLAQPPKVPTFLKLEDSLTFNAKHPSFMKDELALQMGMEEDAADEMTELNGTDMWAMYAPSRHPMMWTIARHYIARAEAFGFCGAPVQPKSLRSQLRNSFVDAEFAQQKRTLAGALGIQSIFSGMVEHMRRHAQYRPEDVNWKVDSVKNGQVEGSGLALSPASSKADYWVEDLGITKGHGDSWTK
;
A
#
# COMPACT_ATOMS: atom_id res chain seq x y z
N MET A 1 -35.03 -17.31 -30.19
CA MET A 1 -34.16 -16.14 -29.97
C MET A 1 -33.93 -15.99 -28.47
N PRO A 2 -32.70 -15.89 -27.97
CA PRO A 2 -32.43 -15.55 -26.57
C PRO A 2 -32.83 -14.09 -26.32
N ARG A 3 -33.49 -13.81 -25.19
CA ARG A 3 -33.83 -12.43 -24.80
C ARG A 3 -32.60 -11.75 -24.19
N SER A 4 -32.25 -10.56 -24.67
CA SER A 4 -31.23 -9.73 -24.02
C SER A 4 -31.64 -9.44 -22.56
N PRO A 5 -30.72 -9.55 -21.59
CA PRO A 5 -31.01 -9.12 -20.22
C PRO A 5 -31.24 -7.61 -20.21
N LYS A 6 -32.34 -7.17 -19.57
CA LYS A 6 -32.61 -5.74 -19.38
C LYS A 6 -31.51 -5.14 -18.47
N PRO A 7 -31.06 -3.91 -18.71
CA PRO A 7 -30.18 -3.22 -17.75
C PRO A 7 -30.92 -3.02 -16.43
N PHE A 8 -30.23 -3.25 -15.32
CA PHE A 8 -30.72 -2.90 -13.97
C PHE A 8 -30.77 -1.37 -13.84
N SER A 9 -31.92 -0.78 -14.16
CA SER A 9 -32.18 0.63 -13.92
C SER A 9 -32.59 0.83 -12.46
N ILE A 10 -31.67 1.29 -11.61
CA ILE A 10 -31.98 1.76 -10.26
C ILE A 10 -32.48 3.21 -10.35
N ALA A 11 -33.65 3.39 -10.95
CA ALA A 11 -34.36 4.66 -10.94
C ALA A 11 -35.05 4.85 -9.58
N ASN A 12 -34.55 5.82 -8.79
CA ASN A 12 -35.21 6.58 -7.70
C ASN A 12 -34.43 6.69 -6.37
N LEU A 13 -33.34 5.96 -6.15
CA LEU A 13 -32.57 6.05 -4.88
C LEU A 13 -32.00 7.46 -4.56
N ARG A 14 -31.98 8.39 -5.53
CA ARG A 14 -31.57 9.79 -5.36
C ARG A 14 -32.70 10.79 -5.03
N LYS A 15 -33.99 10.40 -5.11
CA LYS A 15 -35.10 11.34 -4.88
C LYS A 15 -35.51 11.46 -3.41
N ASP A 16 -35.34 10.38 -2.63
CA ASP A 16 -35.99 10.28 -1.32
C ASP A 16 -35.03 10.45 -0.12
N ASN A 17 -33.73 10.69 -0.35
CA ASN A 17 -32.79 10.95 0.75
C ASN A 17 -31.65 11.95 0.39
N PRO A 18 -31.77 13.23 0.77
CA PRO A 18 -30.69 14.22 0.59
C PRO A 18 -29.50 14.03 1.54
N ARG A 19 -29.55 13.05 2.45
CA ARG A 19 -28.46 12.66 3.37
C ARG A 19 -27.82 11.32 2.99
N PHE A 20 -27.89 10.89 1.73
CA PHE A 20 -27.24 9.65 1.31
C PHE A 20 -25.71 9.75 1.44
N ASN A 21 -25.19 9.18 2.53
CA ASN A 21 -23.77 8.99 2.74
C ASN A 21 -23.36 7.62 2.15
N PRO A 22 -22.45 7.56 1.15
CA PRO A 22 -22.03 6.29 0.56
C PRO A 22 -21.33 5.35 1.54
N PHE A 23 -20.88 5.85 2.70
CA PHE A 23 -20.27 5.03 3.76
C PHE A 23 -21.29 4.29 4.66
N ASP A 24 -22.59 4.64 4.65
CA ASP A 24 -23.61 3.97 5.48
C ASP A 24 -23.84 2.51 5.06
N VAL A 25 -23.47 2.15 3.83
CA VAL A 25 -23.54 0.77 3.31
C VAL A 25 -22.48 -0.15 3.96
N LEU A 26 -21.50 0.41 4.67
CA LEU A 26 -20.42 -0.34 5.35
C LEU A 26 -20.80 -0.81 6.76
N GLN A 27 -21.97 -0.44 7.29
CA GLN A 27 -22.40 -0.73 8.67
C GLN A 27 -23.31 -1.96 8.82
N ARG A 28 -23.34 -2.89 7.86
CA ARG A 28 -24.15 -4.13 7.99
C ARG A 28 -23.31 -5.39 8.04
N ASP A 29 -23.39 -6.03 9.21
CA ASP A 29 -23.27 -7.46 9.46
C ASP A 29 -22.25 -8.22 8.60
N VAL A 30 -20.99 -8.17 9.04
CA VAL A 30 -19.96 -9.08 8.55
C VAL A 30 -20.21 -10.45 9.17
N GLU A 31 -20.94 -11.31 8.47
CA GLU A 31 -20.86 -12.75 8.72
C GLU A 31 -19.40 -13.20 8.59
N GLU A 32 -18.95 -14.03 9.53
CA GLU A 32 -17.58 -14.54 9.55
C GLU A 32 -17.26 -15.27 8.23
N PRO A 33 -16.07 -15.09 7.65
CA PRO A 33 -15.76 -15.66 6.35
C PRO A 33 -15.75 -17.19 6.43
N GLU A 34 -16.64 -17.85 5.69
CA GLU A 34 -16.63 -19.31 5.55
C GLU A 34 -15.21 -19.82 5.17
N PRO A 35 -14.71 -20.88 5.83
CA PRO A 35 -13.40 -21.42 5.56
C PRO A 35 -13.35 -22.12 4.20
N GLY A 36 -12.91 -21.39 3.18
CA GLY A 36 -12.52 -21.97 1.90
C GLY A 36 -11.35 -22.97 2.06
N PRO A 37 -11.15 -23.88 1.10
CA PRO A 37 -10.23 -25.00 1.25
C PRO A 37 -8.78 -24.56 1.49
N GLU A 38 -8.30 -24.78 2.72
CA GLU A 38 -6.89 -24.58 3.07
C GLU A 38 -5.99 -25.53 2.30
N ARG A 39 -5.20 -24.99 1.38
CA ARG A 39 -4.04 -25.70 0.84
C ARG A 39 -2.97 -25.75 1.94
N LYS A 40 -2.93 -26.85 2.70
CA LYS A 40 -1.87 -27.12 3.70
C LYS A 40 -0.49 -26.80 3.10
N PRO A 41 0.26 -25.84 3.65
CA PRO A 41 1.54 -25.46 3.06
C PRO A 41 2.55 -26.62 3.12
N ALA A 42 3.22 -26.89 2.00
CA ALA A 42 4.50 -27.58 2.06
C ALA A 42 5.49 -26.71 2.86
N THR A 43 6.32 -27.35 3.68
CA THR A 43 7.39 -26.79 4.55
C THR A 43 7.56 -25.26 4.44
N HIS A 44 6.86 -24.56 5.33
CA HIS A 44 6.58 -23.11 5.31
C HIS A 44 7.69 -22.25 4.70
N LYS A 45 7.48 -21.83 3.45
CA LYS A 45 8.20 -20.70 2.87
C LYS A 45 7.37 -19.44 3.00
N THR A 46 7.96 -18.40 3.57
CA THR A 46 7.34 -17.09 3.74
C THR A 46 7.33 -16.34 2.41
N ALA A 47 6.16 -15.79 2.06
CA ALA A 47 5.97 -15.06 0.81
C ALA A 47 6.53 -13.64 0.93
N LEU A 48 7.25 -13.22 -0.12
CA LEU A 48 7.88 -11.91 -0.26
C LEU A 48 7.45 -11.32 -1.60
N HIS A 49 6.86 -10.13 -1.56
CA HIS A 49 6.18 -9.49 -2.68
C HIS A 49 6.90 -8.21 -3.06
N PHE A 50 7.30 -8.12 -4.32
CA PHE A 50 7.76 -6.89 -4.96
C PHE A 50 6.70 -6.45 -5.96
N VAL A 51 6.23 -5.21 -5.86
CA VAL A 51 5.20 -4.66 -6.75
C VAL A 51 5.82 -3.57 -7.63
N TRP A 52 5.60 -3.65 -8.94
CA TRP A 52 6.15 -2.73 -9.93
C TRP A 52 5.06 -2.24 -10.90
N TYR A 53 4.56 -1.03 -10.68
CA TYR A 53 3.54 -0.43 -11.54
C TYR A 53 4.13 0.60 -12.52
N GLY A 54 4.64 0.14 -13.67
CA GLY A 54 5.11 1.03 -14.72
C GLY A 54 5.65 0.30 -15.95
N THR A 55 5.88 1.07 -17.02
CA THR A 55 6.41 0.59 -18.31
C THR A 55 7.95 0.67 -18.40
N GLY A 56 8.62 1.01 -17.29
CA GLY A 56 10.08 1.00 -17.21
C GLY A 56 10.63 -0.42 -17.29
N LYS A 57 11.68 -0.60 -18.10
CA LYS A 57 12.36 -1.89 -18.32
C LYS A 57 13.04 -2.43 -17.05
N PRO A 58 13.31 -3.74 -16.98
CA PRO A 58 14.15 -4.31 -15.93
C PRO A 58 15.55 -3.71 -15.91
N ASN A 59 16.04 -3.40 -14.72
CA ASN A 59 17.38 -2.88 -14.42
C ASN A 59 17.82 -3.35 -13.03
N ASP A 60 18.99 -2.92 -12.56
CA ASP A 60 19.49 -3.35 -11.24
C ASP A 60 18.63 -2.82 -10.08
N ALA A 61 18.15 -1.58 -10.15
CA ALA A 61 17.35 -0.98 -9.07
C ALA A 61 15.96 -1.60 -8.89
N ASN A 62 15.44 -2.33 -9.88
CA ASN A 62 14.18 -3.08 -9.77
C ASN A 62 14.34 -4.62 -9.84
N THR A 63 15.53 -5.17 -10.14
CA THR A 63 15.75 -6.63 -10.15
C THR A 63 16.80 -7.17 -9.19
N LYS A 64 17.75 -6.35 -8.70
CA LYS A 64 18.88 -6.81 -7.88
C LYS A 64 18.42 -7.44 -6.56
N THR A 65 17.57 -6.76 -5.80
CA THR A 65 17.11 -7.26 -4.50
C THR A 65 16.19 -8.49 -4.61
N PRO A 66 15.17 -8.53 -5.49
CA PRO A 66 14.41 -9.75 -5.74
C PRO A 66 15.28 -10.98 -6.07
N LYS A 67 16.30 -10.82 -6.92
CA LYS A 67 17.29 -11.86 -7.25
C LYS A 67 18.14 -12.27 -6.05
N ALA A 68 18.64 -11.30 -5.28
CA ALA A 68 19.47 -11.55 -4.11
C ALA A 68 18.69 -12.33 -3.04
N ILE A 69 17.42 -11.97 -2.81
CA ILE A 69 16.57 -12.71 -1.86
C ILE A 69 16.25 -14.11 -2.39
N ALA A 70 15.82 -14.25 -3.65
CA ALA A 70 15.46 -15.55 -4.24
C ALA A 70 16.65 -16.52 -4.41
N SER A 71 17.87 -15.99 -4.49
CA SER A 71 19.09 -16.80 -4.54
C SER A 71 19.63 -17.13 -3.14
N GLY A 72 19.48 -16.20 -2.18
CA GLY A 72 20.07 -16.29 -0.85
C GLY A 72 19.21 -16.97 0.22
N PHE A 73 17.88 -16.83 0.21
CA PHE A 73 17.03 -17.18 1.36
C PHE A 73 16.12 -18.36 1.02
N ALA A 74 16.47 -19.55 1.52
CA ALA A 74 15.74 -20.78 1.20
C ALA A 74 14.32 -20.80 1.81
N SER A 75 14.12 -20.09 2.92
CA SER A 75 12.83 -19.84 3.57
C SER A 75 11.91 -18.89 2.80
N ALA A 76 12.41 -18.14 1.81
CA ALA A 76 11.62 -17.23 1.02
C ALA A 76 10.94 -17.90 -0.19
N THR A 77 9.74 -17.43 -0.54
CA THR A 77 9.20 -17.50 -1.91
C THR A 77 9.02 -16.08 -2.43
N VAL A 78 9.80 -15.70 -3.43
CA VAL A 78 9.80 -14.34 -3.97
C VAL A 78 8.84 -14.24 -5.16
N TYR A 79 7.90 -13.31 -5.06
CA TYR A 79 6.91 -12.95 -6.07
C TYR A 79 7.20 -11.53 -6.57
N PHE A 80 7.15 -11.32 -7.88
CA PHE A 80 7.31 -10.02 -8.52
C PHE A 80 6.08 -9.72 -9.39
N TRP A 81 5.33 -8.70 -9.01
CA TRP A 81 4.05 -8.35 -9.61
C TRP A 81 4.24 -7.14 -10.51
N CYS A 82 3.88 -7.25 -11.78
CA CYS A 82 4.05 -6.17 -12.75
C CYS A 82 2.88 -6.08 -13.73
N LEU A 83 2.87 -5.04 -14.57
CA LEU A 83 1.90 -4.94 -15.66
C LEU A 83 2.01 -6.19 -16.56
N PRO A 84 0.91 -6.84 -16.98
CA PRO A 84 0.98 -8.16 -17.65
C PRO A 84 1.86 -8.17 -18.90
N GLN A 85 1.84 -7.09 -19.69
CA GLN A 85 2.70 -6.92 -20.87
C GLN A 85 4.20 -6.81 -20.56
N MET A 86 4.59 -6.50 -19.32
CA MET A 86 5.97 -6.43 -18.87
C MET A 86 6.48 -7.76 -18.28
N ALA A 87 5.58 -8.68 -17.91
CA ALA A 87 5.93 -9.94 -17.24
C ALA A 87 6.98 -10.78 -18.01
N PRO A 88 6.92 -10.95 -19.35
CA PRO A 88 7.94 -11.71 -20.08
C PRO A 88 9.34 -11.07 -20.09
N GLU A 89 9.43 -9.73 -19.97
CA GLU A 89 10.73 -9.03 -19.87
C GLU A 89 11.31 -9.20 -18.46
N PHE A 90 10.47 -9.03 -17.43
CA PHE A 90 10.85 -9.24 -16.03
C PHE A 90 11.18 -10.71 -15.71
N GLU A 91 10.45 -11.69 -16.22
CA GLU A 91 10.74 -13.12 -16.01
C GLU A 91 12.12 -13.49 -16.57
N ARG A 92 12.45 -13.02 -17.78
CA ARG A 92 13.78 -13.18 -18.37
C ARG A 92 14.86 -12.50 -17.54
N ALA A 93 14.60 -11.30 -17.04
CA ALA A 93 15.57 -10.52 -16.29
C ALA A 93 15.81 -11.07 -14.87
N LEU A 94 14.76 -11.50 -14.17
CA LEU A 94 14.78 -11.98 -12.78
C LEU A 94 15.19 -13.46 -12.66
N GLY A 95 14.82 -14.27 -13.65
CA GLY A 95 15.15 -15.69 -13.71
C GLY A 95 14.31 -16.59 -12.80
N LYS A 96 14.40 -17.91 -13.04
CA LYS A 96 13.47 -18.95 -12.55
C LYS A 96 13.27 -19.09 -11.03
N ARG A 97 14.01 -18.37 -10.20
CA ARG A 97 13.84 -18.39 -8.72
C ARG A 97 12.85 -17.35 -8.22
N VAL A 98 12.58 -16.32 -9.01
CA VAL A 98 11.53 -15.33 -8.74
C VAL A 98 10.30 -15.72 -9.56
N LYS A 99 9.13 -15.74 -8.94
CA LYS A 99 7.86 -15.96 -9.63
C LYS A 99 7.36 -14.62 -10.13
N VAL A 100 7.35 -14.40 -11.44
CA VAL A 100 6.83 -13.17 -12.04
C VAL A 100 5.36 -13.38 -12.38
N HIS A 101 4.53 -12.44 -11.95
CA HIS A 101 3.08 -12.49 -12.06
C HIS A 101 2.54 -11.18 -12.64
N GLY A 102 1.39 -11.29 -13.31
CA GLY A 102 0.62 -10.13 -13.75
C GLY A 102 -0.17 -9.53 -12.58
N LEU A 103 -0.34 -8.21 -12.59
CA LEU A 103 -1.19 -7.51 -11.61
C LEU A 103 -2.69 -7.75 -11.84
N ASP A 104 -3.08 -8.17 -13.04
CA ASP A 104 -4.39 -8.71 -13.36
C ASP A 104 -4.75 -9.91 -12.48
N GLU A 105 -3.81 -10.82 -12.20
CA GLU A 105 -4.02 -11.96 -11.28
C GLU A 105 -4.49 -11.53 -9.87
N VAL A 106 -4.07 -10.34 -9.40
CA VAL A 106 -4.53 -9.76 -8.13
C VAL A 106 -5.88 -9.06 -8.32
N LEU A 107 -6.04 -8.24 -9.35
CA LEU A 107 -7.24 -7.44 -9.59
C LEU A 107 -8.47 -8.31 -9.93
N GLU A 108 -8.27 -9.42 -10.64
CA GLU A 108 -9.32 -10.38 -11.01
C GLU A 108 -9.62 -11.40 -9.91
N ALA A 109 -8.82 -11.45 -8.83
CA ALA A 109 -9.01 -12.41 -7.74
C ALA A 109 -10.43 -12.26 -7.12
N PRO A 110 -11.22 -13.34 -7.01
CA PRO A 110 -12.62 -13.26 -6.54
C PRO A 110 -12.79 -12.59 -5.17
N VAL A 111 -11.79 -12.69 -4.30
CA VAL A 111 -11.78 -12.03 -2.98
C VAL A 111 -11.72 -10.51 -3.10
N VAL A 112 -10.99 -9.94 -4.07
CA VAL A 112 -10.94 -8.48 -4.28
C VAL A 112 -12.32 -7.95 -4.67
N ARG A 113 -13.03 -8.68 -5.54
CA ARG A 113 -14.43 -8.36 -5.90
C ARG A 113 -15.38 -8.48 -4.71
N LYS A 114 -15.23 -9.51 -3.86
CA LYS A 114 -16.02 -9.66 -2.62
C LYS A 114 -15.79 -8.49 -1.66
N GLU A 115 -14.54 -8.13 -1.42
CA GLU A 115 -14.16 -7.17 -0.38
C GLU A 115 -14.35 -5.71 -0.80
N LEU A 116 -14.03 -5.34 -2.04
CA LEU A 116 -14.22 -3.97 -2.53
C LEU A 116 -15.65 -3.70 -3.00
N GLY A 117 -16.32 -4.70 -3.57
CA GLY A 117 -17.60 -4.54 -4.27
C GLY A 117 -17.47 -3.76 -5.59
N ALA A 118 -18.51 -3.84 -6.43
CA ALA A 118 -18.47 -3.32 -7.79
C ALA A 118 -18.15 -1.81 -7.87
N LEU A 119 -18.74 -0.99 -6.99
CA LEU A 119 -18.57 0.47 -7.03
C LEU A 119 -17.15 0.94 -6.70
N LEU A 120 -16.38 0.20 -5.89
CA LEU A 120 -14.98 0.53 -5.62
C LEU A 120 -14.04 -0.08 -6.66
N LEU A 121 -14.40 -1.22 -7.28
CA LEU A 121 -13.69 -1.75 -8.44
C LEU A 121 -13.71 -0.78 -9.62
N ASP A 122 -14.88 -0.26 -10.02
CA ASP A 122 -15.00 0.71 -11.11
C ASP A 122 -14.13 1.96 -10.87
N LYS A 123 -14.00 2.38 -9.60
CA LYS A 123 -13.14 3.51 -9.18
C LYS A 123 -11.66 3.15 -9.16
N LEU A 124 -11.31 1.91 -8.78
CA LEU A 124 -9.94 1.39 -8.81
C LEU A 124 -9.42 1.32 -10.25
N ASP A 125 -10.23 0.83 -11.20
CA ASP A 125 -9.85 0.75 -12.61
C ASP A 125 -9.60 2.15 -13.20
N GLN A 126 -10.50 3.11 -12.90
CA GLN A 126 -10.32 4.52 -13.27
C GLN A 126 -9.06 5.13 -12.62
N LEU A 127 -8.78 4.81 -11.37
CA LEU A 127 -7.63 5.31 -10.61
C LEU A 127 -6.31 4.80 -11.17
N LEU A 128 -6.23 3.49 -11.47
CA LEU A 128 -5.06 2.87 -12.09
C LEU A 128 -4.83 3.45 -13.49
N ALA A 129 -5.89 3.60 -14.31
CA ALA A 129 -5.79 4.26 -15.61
C ALA A 129 -5.30 5.72 -15.49
N PHE A 130 -5.81 6.49 -14.53
CA PHE A 130 -5.35 7.85 -14.25
C PHE A 130 -3.88 7.89 -13.84
N TYR A 131 -3.44 7.01 -12.94
CA TYR A 131 -2.03 6.95 -12.53
C TYR A 131 -1.12 6.53 -13.69
N LEU A 132 -1.50 5.55 -14.50
CA LEU A 132 -0.71 5.14 -15.67
C LEU A 132 -0.54 6.28 -16.68
N ALA A 133 -1.61 7.03 -16.96
CA ALA A 133 -1.57 8.17 -17.87
C ALA A 133 -0.70 9.34 -17.35
N ASN A 134 -0.63 9.54 -16.03
CA ASN A 134 0.01 10.71 -15.40
C ASN A 134 1.38 10.41 -14.73
N LYS A 135 1.95 9.23 -14.99
CA LYS A 135 3.21 8.72 -14.39
C LYS A 135 3.13 8.55 -12.86
N GLY A 136 1.93 8.29 -12.33
CA GLY A 136 1.64 8.00 -10.92
C GLY A 136 2.07 6.60 -10.47
N HIS A 137 3.30 6.19 -10.82
CA HIS A 137 3.78 4.82 -10.60
C HIS A 137 3.89 4.43 -9.12
N ALA A 138 4.37 5.35 -8.27
CA ALA A 138 4.43 5.14 -6.83
C ALA A 138 3.04 4.99 -6.16
N PRO A 139 2.08 5.93 -6.31
CA PRO A 139 0.78 5.78 -5.67
C PRO A 139 0.00 4.55 -6.18
N ALA A 140 0.13 4.19 -7.46
CA ALA A 140 -0.45 2.97 -7.98
C ALA A 140 0.17 1.70 -7.36
N LYS A 141 1.50 1.67 -7.17
CA LYS A 141 2.20 0.59 -6.45
C LYS A 141 1.62 0.44 -5.03
N ASP A 142 1.41 1.53 -4.31
CA ASP A 142 0.96 1.48 -2.91
C ASP A 142 -0.42 0.79 -2.75
N ILE A 143 -1.42 1.18 -3.55
CA ILE A 143 -2.74 0.49 -3.55
C ILE A 143 -2.63 -0.97 -4.00
N LEU A 144 -1.82 -1.26 -5.02
CA LEU A 144 -1.62 -2.62 -5.50
C LEU A 144 -0.88 -3.49 -4.48
N THR A 145 0.00 -2.93 -3.64
CA THR A 145 0.61 -3.60 -2.49
C THR A 145 -0.46 -4.00 -1.48
N PHE A 146 -1.35 -3.10 -1.08
CA PHE A 146 -2.43 -3.43 -0.12
C PHE A 146 -3.34 -4.54 -0.65
N LEU A 147 -3.68 -4.52 -1.94
CA LEU A 147 -4.48 -5.59 -2.57
C LEU A 147 -3.70 -6.90 -2.67
N THR A 148 -2.42 -6.85 -3.05
CA THR A 148 -1.54 -8.03 -3.13
C THR A 148 -1.41 -8.73 -1.78
N LEU A 149 -1.20 -7.96 -0.71
CA LEU A 149 -1.13 -8.46 0.67
C LEU A 149 -2.50 -8.88 1.22
N GLY A 150 -3.59 -8.21 0.81
CA GLY A 150 -4.95 -8.67 1.09
C GLY A 150 -5.23 -10.05 0.50
N VAL A 151 -4.86 -10.29 -0.76
CA VAL A 151 -5.05 -11.61 -1.41
C VAL A 151 -4.13 -12.68 -0.82
N ASN A 152 -2.83 -12.37 -0.68
CA ASN A 152 -1.79 -13.38 -0.47
C ASN A 152 -1.23 -13.40 0.97
N GLY A 153 -1.19 -12.25 1.64
CA GLY A 153 -0.38 -12.03 2.85
C GLY A 153 1.12 -11.97 2.53
N GLY A 154 1.94 -12.14 3.58
CA GLY A 154 3.39 -12.12 3.47
C GLY A 154 3.99 -10.73 3.64
N TYR A 155 5.24 -10.59 3.22
CA TYR A 155 5.98 -9.33 3.27
C TYR A 155 5.87 -8.60 1.94
N PHE A 156 5.73 -7.29 1.98
CA PHE A 156 6.08 -6.41 0.88
C PHE A 156 7.39 -5.69 1.19
N LEU A 157 8.25 -5.54 0.18
CA LEU A 157 9.47 -4.74 0.22
C LEU A 157 9.61 -3.93 -1.09
N ASP A 158 10.08 -2.69 -1.01
CA ASP A 158 10.51 -1.94 -2.20
C ASP A 158 11.72 -2.63 -2.86
N ALA A 159 11.73 -2.64 -4.20
CA ALA A 159 12.70 -3.41 -4.99
C ALA A 159 14.17 -2.95 -4.88
N ASN A 160 14.41 -1.82 -4.21
CA ASN A 160 15.72 -1.21 -3.98
C ASN A 160 16.20 -1.27 -2.51
N CYS A 161 15.54 -2.04 -1.63
CA CYS A 161 16.06 -2.27 -0.27
C CYS A 161 17.33 -3.14 -0.28
N VAL A 162 18.16 -3.02 0.75
CA VAL A 162 19.40 -3.79 0.94
C VAL A 162 19.26 -4.61 2.22
N ILE A 163 19.66 -5.88 2.15
CA ILE A 163 19.72 -6.75 3.34
C ILE A 163 21.09 -6.55 3.99
N GLU A 164 21.11 -5.95 5.18
CA GLU A 164 22.30 -5.65 5.96
C GLU A 164 22.64 -6.80 6.93
N ASP A 165 21.67 -7.23 7.76
CA ASP A 165 21.81 -8.45 8.59
C ASP A 165 20.98 -9.61 8.00
N ARG A 166 21.72 -10.52 7.37
CA ARG A 166 21.20 -11.76 6.79
C ARG A 166 20.63 -12.74 7.83
N LYS A 167 21.16 -12.79 9.06
CA LYS A 167 20.63 -13.67 10.12
C LYS A 167 19.32 -13.12 10.68
N GLN A 168 19.23 -11.80 10.84
CA GLN A 168 18.02 -11.12 11.30
C GLN A 168 16.88 -11.27 10.28
N PHE A 169 17.17 -11.05 8.99
CA PHE A 169 16.21 -11.27 7.92
C PHE A 169 15.75 -12.75 7.83
N GLU A 170 16.65 -13.73 7.96
CA GLU A 170 16.28 -15.15 7.99
C GLU A 170 15.43 -15.52 9.22
N LYS A 171 15.73 -14.96 10.40
CA LYS A 171 14.91 -15.11 11.62
C LYS A 171 13.49 -14.58 11.41
N MET A 172 13.37 -13.39 10.83
CA MET A 172 12.10 -12.77 10.46
C MET A 172 11.31 -13.66 9.49
N LEU A 173 11.96 -14.22 8.46
CA LEU A 173 11.29 -15.09 7.49
C LEU A 173 10.81 -16.41 8.11
N ALA A 174 11.54 -16.93 9.11
CA ALA A 174 11.15 -18.13 9.85
C ALA A 174 10.00 -17.87 10.86
N GLN A 175 9.85 -16.64 11.35
CA GLN A 175 8.87 -16.25 12.37
C GLN A 175 8.15 -14.95 12.00
N PRO A 176 7.27 -14.97 10.98
CA PRO A 176 6.50 -13.80 10.61
C PRO A 176 5.57 -13.31 11.74
N PRO A 177 5.27 -12.00 11.82
CA PRO A 177 4.29 -11.44 12.74
C PRO A 177 2.92 -12.12 12.64
N LYS A 178 2.13 -12.04 13.71
CA LYS A 178 0.75 -12.59 13.74
C LYS A 178 -0.32 -11.60 13.29
N VAL A 179 0.04 -10.32 13.19
CA VAL A 179 -0.82 -9.19 12.83
C VAL A 179 -0.13 -8.36 11.75
N PRO A 180 -0.84 -7.46 11.05
CA PRO A 180 -0.20 -6.50 10.17
C PRO A 180 0.81 -5.66 10.92
N THR A 181 1.97 -5.51 10.30
CA THR A 181 3.14 -4.84 10.85
C THR A 181 3.70 -3.91 9.81
N PHE A 182 3.99 -2.67 10.23
CA PHE A 182 4.48 -1.59 9.38
C PHE A 182 5.75 -1.02 10.01
N LEU A 183 6.38 -0.07 9.32
CA LEU A 183 7.49 0.70 9.86
C LEU A 183 6.97 1.73 10.88
N LYS A 184 7.70 1.90 11.98
CA LYS A 184 7.48 2.90 13.02
C LYS A 184 8.53 4.00 12.89
N LEU A 185 8.10 5.19 12.49
CA LEU A 185 8.84 6.43 12.62
C LEU A 185 8.70 6.94 14.06
N GLU A 186 9.72 7.62 14.59
CA GLU A 186 9.74 8.06 16.00
C GLU A 186 8.75 9.20 16.31
N ASP A 187 8.38 9.99 15.30
CA ASP A 187 7.37 11.05 15.45
C ASP A 187 5.97 10.44 15.65
N SER A 188 5.35 10.70 16.80
CA SER A 188 3.90 10.52 16.97
C SER A 188 3.14 11.46 16.04
N LEU A 189 2.23 10.90 15.25
CA LEU A 189 1.34 11.64 14.37
C LEU A 189 -0.12 11.44 14.81
N THR A 190 -0.82 12.53 15.07
CA THR A 190 -2.24 12.49 15.42
C THR A 190 -3.09 12.52 14.17
N PHE A 191 -4.06 11.61 14.03
CA PHE A 191 -5.01 11.60 12.92
C PHE A 191 -6.45 11.42 13.39
N ASN A 192 -7.37 12.01 12.65
CA ASN A 192 -8.78 11.69 12.77
C ASN A 192 -9.05 10.28 12.26
N ALA A 193 -9.76 9.51 13.07
CA ALA A 193 -10.17 8.14 12.81
C ALA A 193 -11.37 7.98 11.86
N LYS A 194 -12.04 9.09 11.47
CA LYS A 194 -13.12 9.11 10.47
C LYS A 194 -12.56 9.39 9.08
N HIS A 195 -13.40 9.18 8.05
CA HIS A 195 -13.10 9.72 6.72
C HIS A 195 -12.92 11.25 6.83
N PRO A 196 -11.95 11.88 6.17
CA PRO A 196 -11.34 13.08 6.72
C PRO A 196 -12.30 14.25 6.91
N SER A 197 -12.52 14.51 8.20
CA SER A 197 -12.12 15.73 8.89
C SER A 197 -10.60 15.64 9.30
N PHE A 198 -9.81 16.73 9.24
CA PHE A 198 -8.33 16.76 9.27
C PHE A 198 -7.81 18.22 9.26
N MET A 199 -6.81 18.46 10.09
CA MET A 199 -5.79 19.50 10.21
C MET A 199 -5.95 20.84 9.47
N LYS A 200 -5.54 21.91 10.16
CA LYS A 200 -6.01 23.29 9.93
C LYS A 200 -5.09 24.20 9.09
N ASP A 201 -4.08 23.64 8.42
CA ASP A 201 -3.04 24.42 7.72
C ASP A 201 -3.18 24.45 6.18
N GLU A 202 -2.50 25.37 5.49
CA GLU A 202 -2.77 25.71 4.07
C GLU A 202 -2.62 24.54 3.08
N LEU A 203 -1.70 23.60 3.31
CA LEU A 203 -1.57 22.40 2.46
C LEU A 203 -2.72 21.39 2.71
N ALA A 204 -3.28 21.38 3.92
CA ALA A 204 -4.47 20.61 4.27
C ALA A 204 -5.74 21.26 3.70
N LEU A 205 -5.85 22.60 3.75
CA LEU A 205 -6.87 23.38 3.03
C LEU A 205 -6.86 23.09 1.52
N GLN A 206 -5.67 22.92 0.92
CA GLN A 206 -5.57 22.48 -0.48
C GLN A 206 -6.04 21.04 -0.68
N MET A 207 -5.74 20.13 0.26
CA MET A 207 -6.08 18.70 0.18
C MET A 207 -7.51 18.32 0.61
N GLY A 208 -8.30 19.25 1.15
CA GLY A 208 -9.77 19.15 1.23
C GLY A 208 -10.28 18.03 2.14
N MET A 209 -10.03 18.18 3.44
CA MET A 209 -10.14 17.08 4.40
C MET A 209 -10.62 17.51 5.82
N GLU A 210 -11.13 18.74 6.05
CA GLU A 210 -11.18 19.65 7.25
C GLU A 210 -11.67 19.24 8.69
N GLU A 211 -10.89 19.53 9.76
CA GLU A 211 -11.03 18.97 11.15
C GLU A 211 -12.18 19.52 12.03
N ASP A 212 -13.13 18.65 12.39
CA ASP A 212 -14.23 18.97 13.30
C ASP A 212 -13.79 18.83 14.77
N ALA A 213 -14.20 19.78 15.63
CA ALA A 213 -13.78 19.83 17.03
C ALA A 213 -14.39 18.71 17.90
N ALA A 214 -15.31 17.92 17.33
CA ALA A 214 -15.96 16.78 17.95
C ALA A 214 -15.38 15.41 17.53
N ASP A 215 -14.27 15.38 16.80
CA ASP A 215 -13.69 14.13 16.31
C ASP A 215 -12.69 13.46 17.25
N GLU A 216 -12.77 12.12 17.29
CA GLU A 216 -11.83 11.27 18.03
C GLU A 216 -10.47 11.27 17.33
N MET A 217 -9.60 12.14 17.82
CA MET A 217 -8.19 12.16 17.45
C MET A 217 -7.49 10.94 18.05
N THR A 218 -6.92 10.09 17.19
CA THR A 218 -6.10 8.95 17.62
C THR A 218 -4.63 9.28 17.36
N GLU A 219 -3.81 9.26 18.41
CA GLU A 219 -2.36 9.37 18.30
C GLU A 219 -1.78 8.01 17.90
N LEU A 220 -0.98 8.00 16.83
CA LEU A 220 -0.31 6.81 16.31
C LEU A 220 1.11 7.17 15.90
N ASN A 221 2.06 6.26 16.09
CA ASN A 221 3.43 6.50 15.59
C ASN A 221 3.42 6.66 14.07
N GLY A 222 4.24 7.56 13.53
CA GLY A 222 4.44 7.72 12.09
C GLY A 222 4.73 6.39 11.39
N THR A 223 4.27 6.22 10.15
CA THR A 223 4.52 4.99 9.38
C THR A 223 5.01 5.29 7.98
N ASP A 224 5.90 4.43 7.46
CA ASP A 224 6.33 4.43 6.06
C ASP A 224 5.99 3.07 5.40
N MET A 225 5.89 3.05 4.07
CA MET A 225 5.21 2.01 3.29
C MET A 225 6.13 1.13 2.44
N TRP A 226 7.45 1.36 2.48
CA TRP A 226 8.40 0.63 1.66
C TRP A 226 8.75 -0.77 2.19
N ALA A 227 8.37 -1.07 3.44
CA ALA A 227 8.36 -2.42 3.99
C ALA A 227 7.10 -2.58 4.86
N MET A 228 6.41 -3.71 4.72
CA MET A 228 5.28 -4.06 5.58
C MET A 228 5.04 -5.58 5.55
N TYR A 229 4.32 -6.09 6.53
CA TYR A 229 3.84 -7.47 6.57
C TYR A 229 2.33 -7.49 6.82
N ALA A 230 1.64 -8.47 6.23
CA ALA A 230 0.27 -8.81 6.62
C ALA A 230 0.07 -10.33 6.66
N PRO A 231 -0.69 -10.86 7.63
CA PRO A 231 -1.26 -12.20 7.52
C PRO A 231 -2.16 -12.29 6.28
N SER A 232 -2.22 -13.48 5.67
CA SER A 232 -3.06 -13.70 4.49
C SER A 232 -4.52 -13.37 4.77
N ARG A 233 -5.16 -12.61 3.88
CA ARG A 233 -6.57 -12.17 3.99
C ARG A 233 -6.91 -11.34 5.23
N HIS A 234 -5.92 -10.73 5.88
CA HIS A 234 -6.17 -9.93 7.08
C HIS A 234 -7.07 -8.71 6.78
N PRO A 235 -8.20 -8.52 7.49
CA PRO A 235 -9.21 -7.48 7.17
C PRO A 235 -8.67 -6.06 7.07
N MET A 236 -7.62 -5.74 7.83
CA MET A 236 -6.96 -4.42 7.79
C MET A 236 -6.50 -4.05 6.36
N MET A 237 -5.95 -4.97 5.56
CA MET A 237 -5.49 -4.67 4.20
C MET A 237 -6.64 -4.18 3.30
N TRP A 238 -7.81 -4.80 3.43
CA TRP A 238 -9.02 -4.39 2.71
C TRP A 238 -9.54 -3.03 3.19
N THR A 239 -9.50 -2.77 4.50
CA THR A 239 -9.86 -1.46 5.07
C THR A 239 -8.94 -0.35 4.53
N ILE A 240 -7.62 -0.57 4.54
CA ILE A 240 -6.63 0.36 3.97
C ILE A 240 -6.92 0.61 2.48
N ALA A 241 -7.13 -0.45 1.69
CA ALA A 241 -7.41 -0.33 0.27
C ALA A 241 -8.71 0.45 -0.03
N ARG A 242 -9.79 0.21 0.74
CA ARG A 242 -11.05 0.97 0.62
C ARG A 242 -10.86 2.45 0.91
N HIS A 243 -10.14 2.80 2.00
CA HIS A 243 -9.84 4.19 2.32
C HIS A 243 -8.95 4.86 1.28
N TYR A 244 -7.97 4.16 0.71
CA TYR A 244 -7.13 4.69 -0.35
C TYR A 244 -7.95 5.08 -1.58
N ILE A 245 -8.81 4.19 -2.07
CA ILE A 245 -9.67 4.43 -3.23
C ILE A 245 -10.63 5.60 -2.95
N ALA A 246 -11.22 5.67 -1.76
CA ALA A 246 -12.13 6.75 -1.38
C ALA A 246 -11.43 8.12 -1.22
N ARG A 247 -10.21 8.16 -0.68
CA ARG A 247 -9.38 9.40 -0.62
C ARG A 247 -8.95 9.85 -2.02
N ALA A 248 -8.55 8.91 -2.89
CA ALA A 248 -8.19 9.21 -4.27
C ALA A 248 -9.40 9.71 -5.11
N GLU A 249 -10.61 9.20 -4.83
CA GLU A 249 -11.84 9.76 -5.39
C GLU A 249 -12.08 11.20 -4.89
N ALA A 250 -11.92 11.47 -3.59
CA ALA A 250 -12.07 12.81 -3.03
C ALA A 250 -11.11 13.82 -3.70
N PHE A 251 -9.87 13.41 -3.98
CA PHE A 251 -8.87 14.21 -4.71
C PHE A 251 -9.12 14.26 -6.23
N GLY A 252 -10.12 13.54 -6.74
CA GLY A 252 -10.55 13.60 -8.15
C GLY A 252 -9.70 12.80 -9.12
N PHE A 253 -8.94 11.81 -8.63
CA PHE A 253 -8.16 10.91 -9.47
C PHE A 253 -9.04 9.84 -10.14
N CYS A 254 -10.21 9.55 -9.55
CA CYS A 254 -11.25 8.69 -10.11
C CYS A 254 -12.67 9.19 -9.73
N GLY A 255 -13.71 8.50 -10.22
CA GLY A 255 -15.11 8.77 -9.90
C GLY A 255 -15.75 9.81 -10.82
N ALA A 256 -16.69 10.59 -10.26
CA ALA A 256 -17.49 11.55 -11.02
C ALA A 256 -16.63 12.66 -11.70
N PRO A 257 -17.08 13.23 -12.84
CA PRO A 257 -16.38 14.31 -13.53
C PRO A 257 -16.07 15.49 -12.60
N VAL A 258 -14.83 15.94 -12.64
CA VAL A 258 -14.37 17.01 -11.74
C VAL A 258 -14.83 18.37 -12.26
N GLN A 259 -15.54 19.13 -11.43
CA GLN A 259 -16.00 20.48 -11.79
C GLN A 259 -14.81 21.43 -11.95
N PRO A 260 -14.70 22.20 -13.05
CA PRO A 260 -13.63 23.18 -13.23
C PRO A 260 -13.56 24.20 -12.09
N LYS A 261 -12.34 24.58 -11.69
CA LYS A 261 -12.01 25.50 -10.59
C LYS A 261 -12.35 25.02 -9.16
N SER A 262 -13.04 23.89 -8.99
CA SER A 262 -13.23 23.27 -7.67
C SER A 262 -11.89 22.89 -7.02
N LEU A 263 -11.85 22.79 -5.69
CA LEU A 263 -10.66 22.30 -4.95
C LEU A 263 -10.16 20.95 -5.47
N ARG A 264 -11.10 20.03 -5.73
CA ARG A 264 -10.86 18.73 -6.37
C ARG A 264 -10.20 18.86 -7.77
N SER A 265 -10.54 19.88 -8.55
CA SER A 265 -9.83 20.16 -9.82
C SER A 265 -8.43 20.72 -9.59
N GLN A 266 -8.24 21.55 -8.57
CA GLN A 266 -6.93 22.12 -8.24
C GLN A 266 -5.97 21.02 -7.80
N LEU A 267 -6.37 20.13 -6.88
CA LEU A 267 -5.57 18.96 -6.48
C LEU A 267 -5.24 18.02 -7.64
N ARG A 268 -6.25 17.66 -8.43
CA ARG A 268 -6.06 16.83 -9.62
C ARG A 268 -5.08 17.47 -10.59
N ASN A 269 -5.19 18.77 -10.83
CA ASN A 269 -4.32 19.49 -11.73
C ASN A 269 -2.91 19.63 -11.14
N SER A 270 -2.74 19.93 -9.85
CA SER A 270 -1.45 19.86 -9.16
C SER A 270 -0.79 18.48 -9.30
N PHE A 271 -1.55 17.39 -9.28
CA PHE A 271 -1.00 16.05 -9.57
C PHE A 271 -0.67 15.86 -11.06
N VAL A 272 -1.50 16.31 -12.00
CA VAL A 272 -1.24 16.17 -13.45
C VAL A 272 -0.03 17.02 -13.88
N ASP A 273 -0.13 18.32 -13.59
CA ASP A 273 0.73 19.42 -14.03
C ASP A 273 2.04 19.53 -13.22
N ALA A 274 2.22 18.76 -12.14
CA ALA A 274 3.49 18.71 -11.42
C ALA A 274 4.63 18.21 -12.32
N GLU A 275 5.39 19.15 -12.86
CA GLU A 275 6.75 18.96 -13.39
C GLU A 275 7.67 18.37 -12.31
N PHE A 276 7.40 18.69 -11.04
CA PHE A 276 8.15 18.20 -9.88
C PHE A 276 7.65 16.82 -9.44
N ALA A 277 8.39 15.77 -9.83
CA ALA A 277 8.16 14.40 -9.36
C ALA A 277 8.04 14.28 -7.82
N GLN A 278 8.67 15.19 -7.08
CA GLN A 278 8.60 15.22 -5.62
C GLN A 278 7.18 15.48 -5.08
N GLN A 279 6.38 16.36 -5.69
CA GLN A 279 5.00 16.62 -5.23
C GLN A 279 4.11 15.39 -5.46
N LYS A 280 4.28 14.69 -6.58
CA LYS A 280 3.63 13.40 -6.86
C LYS A 280 3.99 12.35 -5.80
N ARG A 281 5.27 12.28 -5.40
CA ARG A 281 5.75 11.38 -4.33
C ARG A 281 5.18 11.75 -2.95
N THR A 282 5.14 13.03 -2.59
CA THR A 282 4.56 13.50 -1.32
C THR A 282 3.07 13.20 -1.22
N LEU A 283 2.28 13.48 -2.27
CA LEU A 283 0.84 13.25 -2.28
C LEU A 283 0.49 11.75 -2.28
N ALA A 284 1.30 10.92 -2.94
CA ALA A 284 1.21 9.47 -2.89
C ALA A 284 1.49 8.91 -1.48
N GLY A 285 2.59 9.37 -0.86
CA GLY A 285 2.95 9.03 0.51
C GLY A 285 1.82 9.39 1.48
N ALA A 286 1.31 10.61 1.42
CA ALA A 286 0.19 11.06 2.26
C ALA A 286 -1.07 10.20 2.07
N LEU A 287 -1.46 9.86 0.84
CA LEU A 287 -2.61 8.99 0.57
C LEU A 287 -2.45 7.62 1.22
N GLY A 288 -1.30 6.97 1.02
CA GLY A 288 -1.08 5.61 1.52
C GLY A 288 -0.91 5.56 3.03
N ILE A 289 -0.11 6.47 3.60
CA ILE A 289 0.15 6.56 5.04
C ILE A 289 -1.15 6.83 5.81
N GLN A 290 -1.98 7.79 5.37
CA GLN A 290 -3.29 8.05 6.00
C GLN A 290 -4.26 6.88 5.84
N SER A 291 -4.14 6.10 4.76
CA SER A 291 -4.96 4.90 4.57
C SER A 291 -4.54 3.78 5.52
N ILE A 292 -3.23 3.60 5.75
CA ILE A 292 -2.67 2.71 6.78
C ILE A 292 -3.22 3.09 8.16
N PHE A 293 -3.15 4.38 8.53
CA PHE A 293 -3.72 4.86 9.80
C PHE A 293 -5.21 4.58 9.95
N SER A 294 -6.00 4.80 8.90
CA SER A 294 -7.44 4.47 8.92
C SER A 294 -7.67 2.96 9.15
N GLY A 295 -6.82 2.10 8.57
CA GLY A 295 -6.81 0.66 8.82
C GLY A 295 -6.40 0.28 10.25
N MET A 296 -5.37 0.94 10.80
CA MET A 296 -4.92 0.72 12.18
C MET A 296 -6.01 1.07 13.20
N VAL A 297 -6.62 2.26 13.10
CA VAL A 297 -7.64 2.68 14.08
C VAL A 297 -8.86 1.77 14.03
N GLU A 298 -9.33 1.41 12.83
CA GLU A 298 -10.45 0.48 12.68
C GLU A 298 -10.12 -0.92 13.25
N HIS A 299 -8.86 -1.36 13.15
CA HIS A 299 -8.40 -2.60 13.79
C HIS A 299 -8.32 -2.47 15.31
N MET A 300 -7.83 -1.34 15.86
CA MET A 300 -7.83 -1.06 17.31
C MET A 300 -9.25 -1.08 17.90
N ARG A 301 -10.22 -0.47 17.21
CA ARG A 301 -11.64 -0.48 17.60
C ARG A 301 -12.21 -1.90 17.71
N ARG A 302 -11.82 -2.79 16.79
CA ARG A 302 -12.27 -4.20 16.76
C ARG A 302 -11.48 -5.11 17.70
N HIS A 303 -10.22 -4.79 17.97
CA HIS A 303 -9.29 -5.61 18.75
C HIS A 303 -8.63 -4.76 19.83
N ALA A 304 -9.31 -4.59 20.96
CA ALA A 304 -8.87 -3.71 22.06
C ALA A 304 -7.48 -4.03 22.66
N GLN A 305 -6.90 -5.19 22.36
CA GLN A 305 -5.54 -5.61 22.73
C GLN A 305 -4.46 -5.20 21.72
N TYR A 306 -4.82 -4.77 20.50
CA TYR A 306 -3.85 -4.34 19.49
C TYR A 306 -3.22 -3.00 19.88
N ARG A 307 -1.89 -2.96 19.90
CA ARG A 307 -1.06 -1.80 20.22
C ARG A 307 -0.04 -1.63 19.09
N PRO A 308 -0.24 -0.68 18.16
CA PRO A 308 0.67 -0.44 17.03
C PRO A 308 2.14 -0.27 17.44
N GLU A 309 2.37 0.34 18.60
CA GLU A 309 3.67 0.59 19.22
C GLU A 309 4.44 -0.68 19.62
N ASP A 310 3.75 -1.78 19.90
CA ASP A 310 4.32 -3.07 20.32
C ASP A 310 4.62 -4.02 19.15
N VAL A 311 4.14 -3.70 17.94
CA VAL A 311 4.14 -4.63 16.79
C VAL A 311 4.76 -4.06 15.52
N ASN A 312 4.90 -2.74 15.40
CA ASN A 312 5.55 -2.07 14.27
C ASN A 312 7.08 -2.04 14.44
N TRP A 313 7.81 -2.24 13.34
CA TRP A 313 9.27 -2.32 13.37
C TRP A 313 9.91 -0.95 13.55
N LYS A 314 10.90 -0.85 14.45
CA LYS A 314 11.61 0.42 14.69
C LYS A 314 12.46 0.78 13.47
N VAL A 315 12.48 2.07 13.13
CA VAL A 315 13.50 2.61 12.22
C VAL A 315 14.50 3.50 12.99
N ASP A 316 15.76 3.46 12.57
CA ASP A 316 16.81 4.40 13.00
C ASP A 316 17.39 5.14 11.78
N SER A 317 17.90 6.36 12.00
CA SER A 317 18.56 7.15 10.95
C SER A 317 19.96 6.61 10.62
N VAL A 318 20.37 6.75 9.36
CA VAL A 318 21.68 6.29 8.87
C VAL A 318 22.52 7.45 8.37
N LYS A 319 23.79 7.52 8.80
CA LYS A 319 24.74 8.55 8.44
C LYS A 319 26.07 7.93 8.06
N ASN A 320 26.51 8.18 6.82
CA ASN A 320 27.77 7.64 6.28
C ASN A 320 27.90 6.10 6.39
N GLY A 321 26.78 5.37 6.40
CA GLY A 321 26.75 3.92 6.57
C GLY A 321 26.83 3.46 8.03
N GLN A 322 26.69 4.36 9.00
CA GLN A 322 26.53 4.02 10.42
C GLN A 322 25.14 4.45 10.90
N VAL A 323 24.53 3.67 11.79
CA VAL A 323 23.31 4.08 12.47
C VAL A 323 23.63 5.19 13.47
N GLU A 324 22.90 6.31 13.44
CA GLU A 324 23.14 7.40 14.39
C GLU A 324 22.84 6.94 15.83
N GLY A 325 23.69 7.33 16.78
CA GLY A 325 23.56 6.97 18.19
C GLY A 325 24.06 5.56 18.56
N SER A 326 23.82 4.52 17.76
CA SER A 326 24.27 3.15 18.09
C SER A 326 25.69 2.82 17.64
N GLY A 327 26.22 3.50 16.61
CA GLY A 327 27.56 3.27 16.08
C GLY A 327 27.73 1.98 15.29
N LEU A 328 26.65 1.23 15.04
CA LEU A 328 26.66 0.03 14.21
C LEU A 328 27.07 0.38 12.78
N ALA A 329 28.12 -0.26 12.27
CA ALA A 329 28.58 -0.09 10.89
C ALA A 329 27.80 -1.03 9.95
N LEU A 330 27.00 -0.44 9.06
CA LEU A 330 26.29 -1.10 7.97
C LEU A 330 27.17 -1.15 6.71
N SER A 331 26.68 -1.76 5.64
CA SER A 331 27.39 -1.81 4.37
C SER A 331 27.67 -0.40 3.80
N PRO A 332 28.74 -0.21 3.00
CA PRO A 332 29.01 1.06 2.32
C PRO A 332 27.85 1.53 1.43
N ALA A 333 26.98 0.62 1.00
CA ALA A 333 25.79 0.94 0.21
C ALA A 333 24.79 1.79 1.02
N SER A 334 24.64 1.52 2.32
CA SER A 334 23.77 2.26 3.23
C SER A 334 24.22 3.68 3.54
N SER A 335 25.36 4.15 3.00
CA SER A 335 25.76 5.57 3.04
C SER A 335 24.78 6.54 2.34
N LYS A 336 23.81 6.03 1.57
CA LYS A 336 22.73 6.78 0.92
C LYS A 336 21.33 6.25 1.26
N ALA A 337 21.19 5.60 2.40
CA ALA A 337 19.92 5.18 2.95
C ALA A 337 19.38 6.24 3.92
N ASP A 338 18.07 6.45 3.89
CA ASP A 338 17.42 7.37 4.84
C ASP A 338 17.19 6.67 6.21
N TYR A 339 16.89 5.36 6.17
CA TYR A 339 16.50 4.57 7.34
C TYR A 339 17.10 3.16 7.32
N TRP A 340 17.44 2.66 8.51
CA TRP A 340 17.64 1.25 8.83
C TRP A 340 16.46 0.74 9.65
N VAL A 341 16.05 -0.50 9.40
CA VAL A 341 14.97 -1.16 10.13
C VAL A 341 15.59 -2.30 10.93
N GLU A 342 15.74 -2.07 12.24
CA GLU A 342 16.45 -3.01 13.12
C GLU A 342 15.85 -4.40 12.99
N ASP A 343 14.57 -4.57 13.32
CA ASP A 343 13.86 -5.86 13.36
C ASP A 343 14.01 -6.73 12.10
N LEU A 344 14.17 -6.09 10.94
CA LEU A 344 14.32 -6.74 9.65
C LEU A 344 15.78 -6.96 9.24
N GLY A 345 16.72 -6.16 9.77
CA GLY A 345 18.10 -6.11 9.31
C GLY A 345 18.23 -5.53 7.89
N ILE A 346 17.42 -4.54 7.50
CA ILE A 346 17.41 -3.97 6.14
C ILE A 346 17.49 -2.44 6.11
N THR A 347 17.96 -1.87 5.01
CA THR A 347 17.87 -0.43 4.70
C THR A 347 17.16 -0.17 3.38
N LYS A 348 16.65 1.05 3.20
CA LYS A 348 16.09 1.54 1.94
C LYS A 348 17.03 2.53 1.28
N GLY A 349 17.36 2.33 0.00
CA GLY A 349 18.09 3.33 -0.77
C GLY A 349 17.22 4.53 -1.19
N HIS A 350 17.75 5.76 -1.12
CA HIS A 350 17.03 6.94 -1.61
C HIS A 350 16.75 6.85 -3.12
N GLY A 351 15.52 7.18 -3.53
CA GLY A 351 14.85 6.82 -4.80
C GLY A 351 15.40 7.34 -6.13
N ASP A 352 16.64 7.83 -6.17
CA ASP A 352 17.37 8.25 -7.38
C ASP A 352 18.89 7.95 -7.31
N SER A 353 19.41 7.46 -6.18
CA SER A 353 20.86 7.44 -5.88
C SER A 353 21.59 6.11 -6.19
N TRP A 354 20.86 5.15 -6.77
CA TRP A 354 21.24 3.75 -7.03
C TRP A 354 21.06 3.33 -8.51
N THR A 355 20.62 4.25 -9.36
CA THR A 355 20.30 4.07 -10.79
C THR A 355 21.27 4.78 -11.73
N LYS A 356 22.49 5.08 -11.27
CA LYS A 356 23.61 5.56 -12.10
C LYS A 356 24.54 4.41 -12.45
#